data_AF-A0A833G4M2-F1
#
_entry.id   AF-A0A833G4M2-F1
#
_cell.length_a   1.000
_cell.length_b   1.000
_cell.length_c   1.000
_cell.angle_alpha   90.00
_cell.angle_beta   90.00
_cell.angle_gamma   90.00
#
_symmetry.space_group_name_H-M   'P 1'
#
loop_
_entity.id
_entity.type
_entity.pdbx_description
1 polymer ?
#
loop_
_entity_poly.entity_id
_entity_poly.type
_entity_poly.pdbx_seq_one_letter_code
_entity_poly.pdbx_strand_id
1 'polypeptide(L)'
;SSASLAASRALRWYSASEAEEIIDQAKAEADALGAEARKRMEDYVASRTRMAEQKIAQAEHQAVQEVKALSADISIAAAEAILSAKVKGEAGAALVSRAIDDLRGKLN
;
A
#
# COMPACT_ATOMS: atom_id res chain seq x y z
N SER A 1 66.43 25.88 26.61
CA SER A 1 65.15 26.52 26.96
C SER A 1 64.32 26.91 25.72
N SER A 2 64.90 27.59 24.71
CA SER A 2 64.19 27.99 23.48
C SER A 2 63.69 26.86 22.57
N ALA A 3 64.50 25.80 22.37
CA ALA A 3 64.12 24.67 21.51
C ALA A 3 62.91 23.87 22.03
N SER A 4 62.79 23.72 23.35
CA SER A 4 61.65 23.05 23.99
C SER A 4 60.35 23.86 23.83
N LEU A 5 60.41 25.20 23.97
CA LEU A 5 59.25 26.07 23.75
C LEU A 5 58.75 26.04 22.30
N ALA A 6 59.67 25.99 21.33
CA ALA A 6 59.33 25.88 19.92
C ALA A 6 58.66 24.54 19.60
N ALA A 7 59.20 23.42 20.11
CA ALA A 7 58.61 22.10 19.96
C ALA A 7 57.20 22.01 20.59
N SER A 8 57.01 22.52 21.81
CA SER A 8 55.70 22.55 22.44
C SER A 8 54.69 23.42 21.68
N ARG A 9 55.13 24.51 21.04
CA ARG A 9 54.26 25.36 20.20
C ARG A 9 53.85 24.65 18.91
N ALA A 10 54.78 23.97 18.25
CA ALA A 10 54.49 23.19 17.04
C ALA A 10 53.50 22.05 17.35
N LEU A 11 53.71 21.33 18.45
CA LEU A 11 52.81 20.27 18.90
C LEU A 11 51.39 20.81 19.17
N ARG A 12 51.26 21.93 19.90
CA ARG A 12 49.95 22.55 20.17
C ARG A 12 49.21 22.94 18.90
N TRP A 13 49.92 23.46 17.90
CA TRP A 13 49.32 23.83 16.62
C TRP A 13 48.87 22.60 15.83
N TYR A 14 49.72 21.58 15.75
CA TYR A 14 49.40 20.32 15.09
C TYR A 14 48.17 19.65 15.72
N SER A 15 48.13 19.53 17.06
CA SER A 15 46.98 18.94 17.76
C SER A 15 45.70 19.77 17.62
N ALA A 16 45.81 21.09 17.49
CA ALA A 16 44.65 21.94 17.23
C ALA A 16 44.11 21.73 15.80
N SER A 17 44.98 21.62 14.80
CA SER A 17 44.62 21.31 13.42
C SER A 17 43.97 19.94 13.30
N GLU A 18 44.55 18.91 13.94
CA GLU A 18 44.01 17.55 13.94
C GLU A 18 42.62 17.51 14.61
N ALA A 19 42.42 18.24 15.71
CA ALA A 19 41.11 18.34 16.35
C ALA A 19 40.07 19.04 15.46
N GLU A 20 40.46 20.08 14.72
CA GLU A 20 39.59 20.76 13.76
C GLU A 20 39.19 19.83 12.60
N GLU A 21 40.15 19.09 12.04
CA GLU A 21 39.89 18.08 11.00
C GLU A 21 38.92 16.99 11.48
N ILE A 22 39.09 16.49 12.71
CA ILE A 22 38.18 15.49 13.29
C ILE A 22 36.76 16.06 13.43
N ILE A 23 36.62 17.31 13.89
CA ILE A 23 35.31 17.96 14.05
C ILE A 23 34.64 18.14 12.68
N ASP A 24 35.38 18.55 11.67
CA ASP A 24 34.82 18.77 10.34
C ASP A 24 34.45 17.46 9.65
N GLN A 25 35.25 16.40 9.83
CA GLN A 25 34.87 15.06 9.38
C GLN A 25 33.60 14.58 10.09
N ALA A 26 33.50 14.74 11.41
CA ALA A 26 32.33 14.32 12.17
C ALA A 26 31.05 15.07 11.73
N LYS A 27 31.15 16.36 11.39
CA LYS A 27 30.01 17.13 10.82
C LYS A 27 29.60 16.58 9.45
N ALA A 28 30.57 16.35 8.57
CA ALA A 28 30.28 15.81 7.24
C ALA A 28 29.61 14.43 7.30
N GLU A 29 30.09 13.56 8.21
CA GLU A 29 29.48 12.25 8.46
C GLU A 29 28.06 12.39 9.04
N ALA A 30 27.85 13.29 10.00
CA ALA A 30 26.52 13.54 10.56
C ALA A 30 25.53 14.06 9.50
N ASP A 31 25.96 14.95 8.62
CA ASP A 31 25.14 15.47 7.51
C ASP A 31 24.80 14.37 6.50
N ALA A 32 25.76 13.51 6.16
CA ALA A 32 25.56 12.38 5.26
C ALA A 32 24.56 11.36 5.86
N LEU A 33 24.72 11.01 7.15
CA LEU A 33 23.79 10.14 7.87
C LEU A 33 22.39 10.76 7.94
N GLY A 34 22.29 12.06 8.18
CA GLY A 34 21.02 12.79 8.18
C GLY A 34 20.33 12.77 6.83
N ALA A 35 21.08 12.96 5.74
CA ALA A 35 20.55 12.88 4.38
C ALA A 35 20.09 11.47 4.02
N GLU A 36 20.86 10.45 4.37
CA GLU A 36 20.48 9.05 4.14
C GLU A 36 19.24 8.65 4.95
N ALA A 37 19.16 9.05 6.22
CA ALA A 37 18.00 8.78 7.06
C ALA A 37 16.72 9.43 6.50
N ARG A 38 16.81 10.68 6.01
CA ARG A 38 15.70 11.36 5.33
C ARG A 38 15.24 10.59 4.10
N LYS A 39 16.17 10.21 3.22
CA LYS A 39 15.87 9.44 2.02
C LYS A 39 15.20 8.10 2.34
N ARG A 40 15.72 7.36 3.32
CA ARG A 40 15.13 6.08 3.77
C ARG A 40 13.72 6.26 4.33
N MET A 41 13.46 7.36 5.04
CA MET A 41 12.12 7.69 5.54
C MET A 41 11.15 8.02 4.39
N GLU A 42 11.58 8.82 3.42
CA GLU A 42 10.79 9.14 2.22
C GLU A 42 10.43 7.87 1.44
N ASP A 43 11.40 6.99 1.20
CA ASP A 43 11.21 5.71 0.53
C ASP A 43 10.24 4.80 1.32
N TYR A 44 10.36 4.78 2.65
CA TYR A 44 9.47 4.03 3.52
C TYR A 44 8.02 4.54 3.41
N VAL A 45 7.81 5.85 3.53
CA VAL A 45 6.48 6.46 3.39
C VAL A 45 5.90 6.18 2.01
N ALA A 46 6.67 6.38 0.93
CA ALA A 46 6.22 6.11 -0.43
C ALA A 46 5.84 4.64 -0.64
N SER A 47 6.62 3.70 -0.09
CA SER A 47 6.30 2.28 -0.12
C SER A 47 5.02 1.94 0.65
N ARG A 48 4.85 2.51 1.84
CA ARG A 48 3.64 2.34 2.67
C ARG A 48 2.39 2.89 1.97
N THR A 49 2.50 4.04 1.33
CA THR A 49 1.41 4.64 0.53
C THR A 49 1.01 3.72 -0.61
N ARG A 50 1.97 3.26 -1.43
CA ARG A 50 1.69 2.34 -2.54
C ARG A 50 1.00 1.05 -2.08
N MET A 51 1.43 0.47 -0.96
CA MET A 51 0.77 -0.72 -0.41
C MET A 51 -0.67 -0.45 0.04
N ALA A 52 -0.94 0.73 0.60
CA ALA A 52 -2.29 1.12 0.99
C ALA A 52 -3.18 1.30 -0.25
N GLU A 53 -2.70 2.00 -1.28
CA GLU A 53 -3.40 2.18 -2.56
C GLU A 53 -3.73 0.84 -3.22
N GLN A 54 -2.77 -0.10 -3.25
CA GLN A 54 -2.99 -1.44 -3.80
C GLN A 54 -4.07 -2.22 -3.04
N LYS A 55 -4.10 -2.11 -1.70
CA LYS A 55 -5.14 -2.75 -0.88
C LYS A 55 -6.51 -2.12 -1.11
N ILE A 56 -6.57 -0.79 -1.25
CA ILE A 56 -7.81 -0.09 -1.59
C ILE A 56 -8.31 -0.56 -2.95
N ALA A 57 -7.45 -0.57 -3.98
CA ALA A 57 -7.83 -1.02 -5.32
C ALA A 57 -8.32 -2.48 -5.34
N GLN A 58 -7.68 -3.35 -4.56
CA GLN A 58 -8.13 -4.74 -4.40
C GLN A 58 -9.51 -4.81 -3.75
N ALA A 59 -9.71 -4.07 -2.66
CA ALA A 59 -11.00 -4.02 -1.95
C ALA A 59 -12.11 -3.43 -2.83
N GLU A 60 -11.81 -2.38 -3.60
CA GLU A 60 -12.73 -1.79 -4.57
C GLU A 60 -13.12 -2.79 -5.67
N HIS A 61 -12.15 -3.53 -6.20
CA HIS A 61 -12.43 -4.57 -7.19
C HIS A 61 -13.36 -5.64 -6.61
N GLN A 62 -13.06 -6.13 -5.40
CA GLN A 62 -13.90 -7.11 -4.72
C GLN A 62 -15.32 -6.57 -4.49
N ALA A 63 -15.45 -5.35 -3.99
CA ALA A 63 -16.76 -4.72 -3.76
C ALA A 63 -17.57 -4.59 -5.06
N VAL A 64 -16.93 -4.24 -6.18
CA VAL A 64 -17.60 -4.20 -7.48
C VAL A 64 -18.12 -5.58 -7.90
N GLN A 65 -17.35 -6.65 -7.68
CA GLN A 65 -17.81 -8.01 -8.00
C GLN A 65 -18.97 -8.42 -7.09
N GLU A 66 -18.91 -8.12 -5.80
CA GLU A 66 -19.99 -8.42 -4.85
C GLU A 66 -21.29 -7.68 -5.21
N VAL A 67 -21.20 -6.40 -5.57
CA VAL A 67 -22.37 -5.61 -6.03
C VAL A 67 -22.96 -6.20 -7.30
N LYS A 68 -22.13 -6.65 -8.25
CA LYS A 68 -22.60 -7.28 -9.49
C LYS A 68 -23.30 -8.61 -9.22
N ALA A 69 -22.73 -9.47 -8.38
CA ALA A 69 -23.34 -10.74 -7.98
C ALA A 69 -24.70 -10.50 -7.31
N LEU A 70 -24.76 -9.61 -6.32
CA LEU A 70 -26.00 -9.24 -5.65
C LEU A 70 -27.05 -8.69 -6.62
N SER A 71 -26.64 -7.84 -7.56
CA SER A 71 -27.54 -7.28 -8.57
C SER A 71 -28.10 -8.35 -9.50
N ALA A 72 -27.29 -9.35 -9.87
CA ALA A 72 -27.73 -10.49 -10.67
C ALA A 72 -28.76 -11.32 -9.90
N ASP A 73 -28.48 -11.66 -8.64
CA ASP A 73 -29.39 -12.43 -7.78
C ASP A 73 -30.75 -11.72 -7.60
N ILE A 74 -30.74 -10.40 -7.34
CA ILE A 74 -31.95 -9.60 -7.23
C ILE A 74 -32.74 -9.60 -8.55
N SER A 75 -32.05 -9.45 -9.68
CA SER A 75 -32.69 -9.44 -11.00
C SER A 75 -33.34 -10.78 -11.33
N ILE A 76 -32.67 -11.89 -10.98
CA ILE A 76 -33.20 -13.24 -11.14
C ILE A 76 -34.43 -13.45 -10.26
N ALA A 77 -34.36 -13.07 -8.98
CA ALA A 77 -35.49 -13.19 -8.06
C ALA A 77 -36.70 -12.36 -8.52
N ALA A 78 -36.47 -11.15 -9.04
CA ALA A 78 -37.53 -10.32 -9.62
C ALA A 78 -38.15 -10.96 -10.87
N ALA A 79 -37.32 -11.52 -11.77
CA ALA A 79 -37.80 -12.24 -12.95
C ALA A 79 -38.62 -13.49 -12.57
N GLU A 80 -38.16 -14.25 -11.57
CA GLU A 80 -38.85 -15.40 -10.99
C GLU A 80 -40.24 -15.03 -10.48
N ALA A 81 -40.34 -13.96 -9.69
CA ALA A 81 -41.60 -13.46 -9.17
C ALA A 81 -42.57 -13.03 -10.29
N ILE A 82 -42.08 -12.30 -11.29
CA ILE A 82 -42.89 -11.84 -12.44
C ILE A 82 -43.38 -13.04 -13.27
N LEU A 83 -42.50 -14.00 -13.58
CA LEU A 83 -42.86 -15.17 -14.38
C LEU A 83 -43.84 -16.07 -13.64
N SER A 84 -43.61 -16.34 -12.35
CA SER A 84 -44.51 -17.14 -11.52
C SER A 84 -45.91 -16.52 -11.41
N ALA A 85 -46.01 -15.19 -11.36
CA ALA A 85 -47.29 -14.49 -11.39
C ALA A 85 -48.03 -14.61 -12.74
N LYS A 86 -47.32 -14.83 -13.86
CA LYS A 86 -47.90 -14.93 -15.20
C LYS A 86 -48.21 -16.35 -15.65
N VAL A 87 -47.49 -17.33 -15.13
CA VAL A 87 -47.62 -18.74 -15.52
C VAL A 87 -48.68 -19.42 -14.65
N LYS A 88 -49.69 -20.02 -15.28
CA LYS A 88 -50.78 -20.74 -14.59
C LYS A 88 -50.44 -22.24 -14.47
N GLY A 89 -50.68 -22.81 -13.31
CA GLY A 89 -50.54 -24.25 -13.05
C GLY A 89 -49.13 -24.69 -12.64
N GLU A 90 -49.07 -25.79 -11.88
CA GLU A 90 -47.87 -26.30 -11.20
C GLU A 90 -46.71 -26.64 -12.16
N ALA A 91 -47.03 -27.23 -13.32
CA ALA A 91 -46.02 -27.65 -14.30
C ALA A 91 -45.29 -26.44 -14.93
N GLY A 92 -45.99 -25.33 -15.13
CA GLY A 92 -45.39 -24.12 -15.69
C GLY A 92 -44.49 -23.40 -14.68
N ALA A 93 -44.91 -23.34 -13.40
CA ALA A 93 -44.08 -22.81 -12.33
C ALA A 93 -42.79 -23.63 -12.14
N ALA A 94 -42.87 -24.97 -12.21
CA ALA A 94 -41.71 -25.85 -12.12
C ALA A 94 -40.70 -25.67 -13.27
N LEU A 95 -41.18 -25.42 -14.49
CA LEU A 95 -40.30 -25.14 -15.65
C LEU A 95 -39.58 -23.79 -15.51
N VAL A 96 -40.27 -22.76 -15.02
CA VAL A 96 -39.69 -21.44 -14.75
C VAL A 96 -38.59 -21.53 -13.69
N SER A 97 -38.86 -22.22 -12.58
CA SER A 97 -37.89 -22.43 -11.51
C SER A 97 -36.63 -23.14 -12.01
N ARG A 98 -36.76 -24.24 -12.78
CA ARG A 98 -35.60 -24.93 -13.38
C ARG A 98 -34.78 -24.04 -14.31
N ALA A 99 -35.43 -23.28 -15.20
CA ALA A 99 -34.74 -22.40 -16.12
C ALA A 99 -33.95 -21.29 -15.41
N ILE A 100 -34.45 -20.84 -14.26
CA ILE A 100 -33.78 -19.85 -13.40
C ILE A 100 -32.59 -20.48 -12.66
N ASP A 101 -32.73 -21.69 -12.13
CA ASP A 101 -31.63 -22.39 -11.47
C ASP A 101 -30.48 -22.70 -12.43
N ASP A 102 -30.80 -23.10 -13.66
CA ASP A 102 -29.82 -23.29 -14.74
C ASP A 102 -29.09 -21.98 -15.10
N LEU A 103 -29.75 -20.83 -14.97
CA LEU A 103 -29.16 -19.52 -15.23
C LEU A 103 -28.26 -19.06 -14.07
N ARG A 104 -28.68 -19.27 -12.81
CA ARG A 104 -27.84 -19.03 -11.62
C ARG A 104 -26.52 -19.80 -11.73
N GLY A 105 -26.57 -21.06 -12.15
CA GLY A 105 -25.37 -21.89 -12.35
C GLY A 105 -24.41 -21.42 -13.45
N LYS A 106 -24.83 -20.50 -14.34
CA LYS A 106 -23.99 -19.95 -15.43
C LYS A 106 -23.44 -18.56 -15.12
N LEU A 107 -23.95 -17.89 -14.10
CA LEU A 107 -23.59 -16.51 -13.74
C LEU A 107 -22.59 -16.42 -12.58
N ASN A 108 -22.37 -17.54 -11.88
CA ASN A 108 -21.48 -17.66 -10.73
C ASN A 108 -20.13 -18.29 -11.10
#